data_AF-A0A183PR59-F1
#
_entry.id   AF-A0A183PR59-F1
#
_cell.length_a   1.000
_cell.length_b   1.000
_cell.length_c   1.000
_cell.angle_alpha   90.00
_cell.angle_beta   90.00
_cell.angle_gamma   90.00
#
_symmetry.space_group_name_H-M   'P 1'
#
loop_
_entity.id
_entity.type
_entity.pdbx_description
1 polymer ?
#
loop_
_entity_poly.entity_id
_entity_poly.type
_entity_poly.pdbx_seq_one_letter_code
_entity_poly.pdbx_strand_id
1 'polypeptide(L)'
;MKQLYDTTKKLAGKYSKTGKQVKGKAIIEIQEQRNRLVEYFKEILNRPAPLNLLAIKSAHTDLPIDDTPQTSKEIRMAIRQIKSGKAAGPDNIPVEALK
;
A
#
# COMPACT_ATOMS: atom_id res chain seq x y z
N MET A 1 -48.96 -23.90 17.86
CA MET A 1 -47.58 -24.19 17.38
C MET A 1 -47.43 -24.24 15.86
N LYS A 2 -48.35 -24.84 15.09
CA LYS A 2 -48.20 -25.03 13.63
C LYS A 2 -48.12 -23.72 12.80
N GLN A 3 -48.95 -22.73 13.14
CA GLN A 3 -48.97 -21.44 12.43
C GLN A 3 -47.64 -20.68 12.48
N LEU A 4 -46.92 -20.78 13.60
CA LEU A 4 -45.65 -20.08 13.79
C LEU A 4 -44.55 -20.68 12.90
N TYR A 5 -44.55 -22.01 12.77
CA TYR A 5 -43.67 -22.75 11.85
C TYR A 5 -43.97 -22.43 10.38
N ASP A 6 -45.25 -22.41 10.00
CA ASP A 6 -45.66 -22.12 8.62
C ASP A 6 -45.34 -20.68 8.21
N THR A 7 -45.48 -19.73 9.15
CA THR A 7 -45.15 -18.31 8.92
C THR A 7 -43.64 -18.10 8.78
N THR A 8 -42.84 -18.78 9.62
CA THR A 8 -41.36 -18.72 9.56
C THR A 8 -40.85 -19.34 8.27
N LYS A 9 -41.42 -20.47 7.84
CA LYS A 9 -41.09 -21.13 6.56
C LYS A 9 -41.45 -20.25 5.36
N LYS A 10 -42.59 -19.53 5.42
CA LYS A 10 -43.01 -18.58 4.37
C LYS A 10 -42.12 -17.34 4.31
N LEU A 11 -41.59 -16.87 5.43
CA LEU A 11 -40.64 -15.76 5.48
C LEU A 11 -39.26 -16.19 4.98
N ALA A 12 -38.75 -17.36 5.39
CA ALA A 12 -37.45 -17.89 4.96
C ALA A 12 -37.34 -18.08 3.44
N GLY A 13 -38.42 -18.49 2.76
CA GLY A 13 -38.45 -18.64 1.31
C GLY A 13 -38.29 -17.33 0.51
N LYS A 14 -38.70 -16.19 1.08
CA LYS A 14 -38.71 -14.88 0.39
C LYS A 14 -37.32 -14.25 0.25
N TYR A 15 -36.34 -14.65 1.07
CA TYR A 15 -34.98 -14.12 1.04
C TYR A 15 -34.02 -14.87 0.10
N SER A 16 -34.48 -15.94 -0.56
CA SER A 16 -33.61 -16.84 -1.34
C SER A 16 -33.22 -16.34 -2.74
N LYS A 17 -33.68 -15.15 -3.17
CA LYS A 17 -33.39 -14.64 -4.52
C LYS A 17 -33.12 -13.15 -4.55
N THR A 18 -31.98 -12.74 -4.02
CA THR A 18 -31.31 -11.52 -4.52
C THR A 18 -29.80 -11.73 -4.54
N GLY A 19 -29.38 -12.83 -5.17
CA GLY A 19 -28.00 -13.05 -5.57
C GLY A 19 -27.85 -12.83 -7.08
N LYS A 20 -28.26 -11.66 -7.61
CA LYS A 20 -27.76 -11.27 -8.94
C LYS A 20 -26.28 -10.97 -8.77
N GLN A 21 -25.48 -12.00 -8.92
CA GLN A 21 -24.03 -11.91 -8.89
C GLN A 21 -23.62 -11.05 -10.09
N VAL A 22 -23.24 -9.80 -9.85
CA VAL A 22 -22.62 -8.90 -10.85
C VAL A 22 -21.16 -9.33 -11.11
N LYS A 23 -20.85 -10.62 -10.97
CA LYS A 23 -19.48 -11.14 -10.98
C LYS A 23 -18.90 -11.22 -12.38
N GLY A 24 -19.71 -11.46 -13.41
CA GLY A 24 -19.22 -11.63 -14.79
C GLY A 24 -18.61 -10.36 -15.39
N LYS A 25 -19.24 -9.19 -15.23
CA LYS A 25 -18.73 -7.92 -15.77
C LYS A 25 -17.46 -7.45 -15.07
N ALA A 26 -17.43 -7.52 -13.74
CA ALA A 26 -16.27 -7.10 -12.96
C ALA A 26 -15.02 -7.94 -13.28
N ILE A 27 -15.18 -9.24 -13.57
CA ILE A 27 -14.06 -10.12 -13.93
C ILE A 27 -13.45 -9.71 -15.28
N ILE A 28 -14.29 -9.38 -16.28
CA ILE A 28 -13.83 -8.94 -17.61
C ILE A 28 -13.09 -7.60 -17.50
N GLU A 29 -13.64 -6.66 -16.73
CA GLU A 29 -13.02 -5.34 -16.52
C GLU A 29 -11.66 -5.43 -15.82
N ILE A 30 -11.52 -6.32 -14.83
CA ILE A 30 -10.24 -6.57 -14.15
C ILE A 30 -9.20 -7.20 -15.11
N GLN A 31 -9.63 -8.10 -16.01
CA GLN A 31 -8.73 -8.67 -17.01
C GLN A 31 -8.26 -7.61 -18.02
N GLU A 32 -9.15 -6.74 -18.49
CA GLU A 32 -8.77 -5.64 -19.39
C GLU A 32 -7.81 -4.66 -18.73
N GLN A 33 -8.04 -4.30 -17.47
CA GLN A 33 -7.12 -3.44 -16.71
C GLN A 33 -5.74 -4.08 -16.55
N ARG A 34 -5.68 -5.39 -16.28
CA ARG A 34 -4.40 -6.13 -16.20
C ARG A 34 -3.65 -6.11 -17.53
N ASN A 35 -4.35 -6.34 -18.65
CA ASN A 35 -3.73 -6.31 -19.97
C ASN A 35 -3.17 -4.92 -20.31
N ARG A 36 -3.89 -3.85 -19.96
CA ARG A 36 -3.40 -2.47 -20.12
C ARG A 36 -2.15 -2.19 -19.26
N LEU A 37 -2.12 -2.68 -18.02
CA LEU A 37 -0.96 -2.55 -17.14
C LEU A 37 0.26 -3.30 -17.71
N VAL A 38 0.08 -4.51 -18.22
CA VAL A 38 1.17 -5.30 -18.81
C VAL A 38 1.81 -4.58 -19.99
N GLU A 39 1.01 -4.04 -20.91
CA GLU A 39 1.54 -3.31 -22.07
C GLU A 39 2.24 -2.00 -21.66
N TYR A 40 1.66 -1.24 -20.72
CA TYR A 40 2.29 -0.02 -20.20
C TYR A 40 3.66 -0.29 -19.56
N PHE A 41 3.76 -1.32 -18.71
CA PHE A 41 5.03 -1.69 -18.10
C PHE A 41 6.02 -2.25 -19.11
N LYS A 42 5.54 -3.00 -20.11
CA LYS A 42 6.39 -3.47 -21.21
C LYS A 42 6.96 -2.30 -22.00
N GLU A 43 6.18 -1.27 -22.30
CA GLU A 43 6.67 -0.07 -22.97
C GLU A 43 7.73 0.66 -22.13
N ILE A 44 7.47 0.85 -20.83
CA ILE A 44 8.43 1.51 -19.93
C ILE A 44 9.73 0.73 -19.80
N LEU A 45 9.65 -0.59 -19.58
CA LEU A 45 10.81 -1.42 -19.30
C LEU A 45 11.64 -1.74 -20.55
N ASN A 46 11.02 -1.71 -21.74
CA ASN A 46 11.72 -1.90 -23.01
C ASN A 46 12.15 -0.57 -23.66
N ARG A 47 11.74 0.58 -23.12
CA ARG A 47 12.21 1.88 -23.60
C ARG A 47 13.69 2.03 -23.26
N PRO A 48 14.59 2.16 -24.26
CA PRO A 48 16.00 2.42 -23.98
C PRO A 48 16.12 3.75 -23.22
N ALA A 49 17.03 3.79 -22.25
CA ALA A 49 17.29 5.01 -21.49
C ALA A 49 17.58 6.16 -22.47
N PRO A 50 16.89 7.30 -22.36
CA PRO A 50 17.18 8.43 -23.22
C PRO A 50 18.65 8.83 -22.99
N LEU A 51 19.48 8.66 -24.03
CA LEU A 51 20.92 8.95 -24.03
C LEU A 51 21.26 10.39 -23.63
N ASN A 52 20.25 11.26 -23.58
CA ASN A 52 20.35 12.66 -23.23
C ASN A 52 20.48 12.91 -21.71
N LEU A 53 20.40 11.86 -20.87
CA LEU A 53 20.64 11.97 -19.42
C LEU A 53 22.05 12.47 -19.06
N LEU A 54 23.03 12.24 -19.94
CA LEU A 54 24.41 12.71 -19.74
C LEU A 54 24.61 14.22 -20.08
N ALA A 55 23.64 14.84 -20.75
CA ALA A 55 23.73 16.23 -21.19
C ALA A 55 23.18 17.25 -20.16
N ILE A 56 22.55 16.79 -19.08
CA ILE A 56 22.26 17.65 -17.93
C ILE A 56 23.48 17.63 -17.03
N LYS A 57 24.43 18.46 -17.43
CA LYS A 57 25.60 18.90 -16.67
C LYS A 57 25.22 19.03 -15.19
N SER A 58 25.87 18.21 -14.36
CA SER A 58 26.10 18.40 -12.94
C SER A 58 26.06 19.88 -12.51
N ALA A 59 24.88 20.35 -12.09
CA ALA A 59 24.66 21.67 -11.50
C ALA A 59 24.03 21.55 -10.10
N HIS A 60 24.38 20.48 -9.38
CA HIS A 60 23.88 20.20 -8.02
C HIS A 60 24.99 20.05 -6.98
N THR A 61 26.17 20.64 -7.21
CA THR A 61 27.28 20.55 -6.25
C THR A 61 27.35 21.70 -5.25
N ASP A 62 26.57 22.79 -5.40
CA ASP A 62 26.79 24.01 -4.61
C ASP A 62 25.65 24.34 -3.63
N LEU A 63 24.90 23.35 -3.16
CA LEU A 63 24.15 23.51 -1.92
C LEU A 63 24.95 22.85 -0.79
N PRO A 64 25.57 23.62 0.12
CA PRO A 64 25.97 23.10 1.40
C PRO A 64 24.68 22.85 2.17
N ILE A 65 24.03 21.71 1.90
CA ILE A 65 23.25 21.06 2.94
C ILE A 65 24.27 20.84 4.04
N ASP A 66 24.04 21.45 5.20
CA ASP A 66 24.89 21.30 6.37
C ASP A 66 24.97 19.81 6.72
N ASP A 67 25.94 19.14 6.10
CA ASP A 67 26.26 17.74 6.29
C ASP A 67 27.10 17.65 7.57
N THR A 68 26.58 18.28 8.63
CA THR A 68 27.17 18.23 9.95
C THR A 68 27.25 16.76 10.34
N PRO A 69 28.45 16.23 10.68
CA PRO A 69 28.62 14.84 11.11
C PRO A 69 27.71 14.47 12.29
N GLN A 70 27.22 15.48 13.01
CA GLN A 70 26.25 15.37 14.07
C GLN A 70 24.89 14.84 13.58
N THR A 71 24.34 15.42 12.52
CA THR A 71 23.03 15.07 11.95
C THR A 71 23.02 13.63 11.43
N SER A 72 24.07 13.21 10.72
CA SER A 72 24.19 11.84 10.21
C SER A 72 24.41 10.81 11.32
N LYS A 73 25.14 11.17 12.38
CA LYS A 73 25.34 10.32 13.56
C LYS A 73 24.04 10.12 14.34
N GLU A 74 23.25 11.18 14.53
CA GLU A 74 21.96 11.15 15.21
C GLU A 74 20.95 10.27 14.45
N ILE A 75 20.84 10.43 13.14
CA ILE A 75 19.96 9.61 12.29
C ILE A 75 20.35 8.12 12.39
N ARG A 76 21.65 7.80 12.31
CA ARG A 76 22.14 6.43 12.45
C ARG A 76 21.85 5.84 13.83
N MET A 77 21.93 6.65 14.88
CA MET A 77 21.59 6.22 16.24
C MET A 77 20.10 5.95 16.39
N ALA A 78 19.23 6.83 15.87
CA ALA A 78 17.78 6.63 15.88
C ALA A 78 17.37 5.34 15.17
N ILE A 79 17.94 5.07 13.99
CA ILE A 79 17.69 3.82 13.25
C ILE A 79 18.11 2.58 14.05
N ARG A 80 19.24 2.65 14.76
CA ARG A 80 19.70 1.55 15.64
C ARG A 80 18.74 1.33 16.81
N GLN A 81 18.23 2.40 17.43
CA GLN A 81 17.26 2.31 18.53
C GLN A 81 15.96 1.65 18.09
N ILE A 82 15.42 2.07 16.93
CA ILE A 82 14.21 1.49 16.32
C ILE A 82 14.41 0.00 16.03
N LYS A 83 15.54 -0.39 15.43
CA LYS A 83 15.86 -1.80 15.15
C LYS A 83 16.04 -2.64 16.42
N SER A 84 16.53 -2.03 17.50
CA SER A 84 16.70 -2.70 18.79
C SER A 84 15.44 -2.75 19.67
N GLY A 85 14.30 -2.20 19.20
CA GLY A 85 13.05 -2.18 19.96
C GLY A 85 13.08 -1.30 21.22
N LYS A 86 14.10 -0.45 21.36
CA LYS A 86 14.32 0.44 22.50
C LYS A 86 13.73 1.84 22.31
N ALA A 87 13.20 2.13 21.12
CA ALA A 87 12.55 3.40 20.84
C ALA A 87 11.21 3.44 21.58
N ALA A 88 11.02 4.47 22.42
CA ALA A 88 9.69 4.84 22.90
C ALA A 88 8.80 5.10 21.67
N GLY A 89 7.54 4.69 21.72
CA GLY A 89 6.59 4.95 20.64
C GLY A 89 6.47 6.44 20.34
N PRO A 90 5.78 6.84 19.25
CA PRO A 90 5.56 8.25 18.90
C PRO A 90 4.95 9.07 20.05
N ASP A 91 4.33 8.40 21.03
CA ASP A 91 3.76 8.99 22.24
C ASP A 91 4.77 9.17 23.40
N ASN A 92 6.06 8.91 23.19
CA ASN A 92 7.14 8.90 24.20
C ASN A 92 6.90 7.93 25.38
N ILE A 93 6.03 6.94 25.23
CA ILE A 93 5.77 5.96 26.29
C ILE A 93 6.92 4.93 26.31
N PRO A 94 7.72 4.85 27.40
CA PRO A 94 8.76 3.84 27.53
C PRO A 94 8.12 2.45 27.55
N VAL A 95 8.74 1.48 26.88
CA VAL A 95 8.21 0.10 26.75
C VAL A 95 7.97 -0.58 28.11
N GLU A 96 8.67 -0.11 29.15
CA GLU A 96 8.55 -0.54 30.54
C GLU A 96 7.21 -0.16 31.19
N ALA A 97 6.48 0.80 30.62
CA ALA A 97 5.14 1.22 31.06
C ALA A 97 3.99 0.37 30.46
N LEU A 98 4.28 -0.57 29.56
CA LEU A 98 3.31 -1.52 28.99
C LEU A 98 3.28 -2.85 29.77
N LYS A 99 3.50 -2.81 31.08
CA LYS A 99 3.52 -3.97 31.97
C LYS A 99 2.38 -3.93 32.98
#